data_AF-A0A6P4F8H3-F1
#
_entry.id   AF-A0A6P4F8H3-F1
#
_cell.length_a   1.000
_cell.length_b   1.000
_cell.length_c   1.000
_cell.angle_alpha   90.00
_cell.angle_beta   90.00
_cell.angle_gamma   90.00
#
_symmetry.space_group_name_H-M   'P 1'
#
loop_
_entity.id
_entity.type
_entity.pdbx_description
1 polymer ?
#
loop_
_entity_poly.entity_id
_entity_poly.type
_entity_poly.pdbx_seq_one_letter_code
_entity_poly.pdbx_strand_id
1 'polypeptide(L)'
;MTKIIDSWQWAFGLIRLHYDVVGIIALICPLVLGVLEYGYLYHKWDLLWWRDLVMQEEITPLSVMLHIAGIKVAVILGLTLWSFTRVGDKTDMQASQDMPISYVRRRYCRFLMMRLLASLDELVSHQHLRMVDFQQMHKDFCMAVELFRWEARKLFERSDLQLCLPLHEVLLVKDLQEEDLLRRGYGERLEHLRELDIHRMVFET
;
A
#
# COMPACT_ATOMS: atom_id res chain seq x y z
N MET A 1 39.63 6.71 -5.62
CA MET A 1 38.48 7.57 -5.97
C MET A 1 37.17 6.80 -6.17
N THR A 2 37.19 5.52 -6.56
CA THR A 2 35.98 4.69 -6.77
C THR A 2 35.17 4.41 -5.50
N LYS A 3 35.82 4.15 -4.36
CA LYS A 3 35.13 3.89 -3.07
C LYS A 3 34.23 5.04 -2.56
N ILE A 4 34.53 6.29 -2.94
CA ILE A 4 33.74 7.45 -2.51
C ILE A 4 32.44 7.47 -3.33
N ILE A 5 32.50 7.18 -4.63
CA ILE A 5 31.34 7.22 -5.52
C ILE A 5 30.30 6.16 -5.12
N ASP A 6 30.73 4.96 -4.76
CA ASP A 6 29.83 3.88 -4.30
C ASP A 6 29.15 4.24 -2.96
N SER A 7 29.88 4.91 -2.05
CA SER A 7 29.35 5.36 -0.77
C SER A 7 28.28 6.45 -0.93
N TRP A 8 28.47 7.37 -1.89
CA TRP A 8 27.49 8.40 -2.20
C TRP A 8 26.26 7.82 -2.89
N GLN A 9 26.40 6.84 -3.77
CA GLN A 9 25.25 6.17 -4.41
C GLN A 9 24.38 5.42 -3.39
N TRP A 10 24.98 4.77 -2.39
CA TRP A 10 24.24 4.14 -1.29
C TRP A 10 23.51 5.17 -0.43
N ALA A 11 24.17 6.29 -0.10
CA ALA A 11 23.54 7.40 0.63
C ALA A 11 22.39 8.03 -0.16
N PHE A 12 22.55 8.26 -1.47
CA PHE A 12 21.47 8.74 -2.34
C PHE A 12 20.32 7.74 -2.47
N GLY A 13 20.61 6.43 -2.46
CA GLY A 13 19.60 5.38 -2.43
C GLY A 13 18.74 5.44 -1.16
N LEU A 14 19.37 5.60 -0.01
CA LEU A 14 18.70 5.79 1.29
C LEU A 14 17.88 7.09 1.36
N ILE A 15 18.43 8.19 0.84
CA ILE A 15 17.72 9.48 0.77
C ILE A 15 16.50 9.37 -0.16
N ARG A 16 16.60 8.64 -1.27
CA ARG A 16 15.48 8.45 -2.21
C ARG A 16 14.38 7.57 -1.64
N LEU A 17 14.73 6.56 -0.83
CA LEU A 17 13.79 5.68 -0.15
C LEU A 17 13.02 6.41 0.97
N HIS A 18 13.64 7.41 1.60
CA HIS A 18 13.08 8.15 2.73
C HIS A 18 12.90 9.65 2.44
N TYR A 19 12.68 10.01 1.17
CA TYR A 19 12.62 11.41 0.70
C TYR A 19 11.63 12.27 1.50
N ASP A 20 10.46 11.73 1.85
CA ASP A 20 9.45 12.44 2.64
C ASP A 20 9.93 12.75 4.06
N VAL A 21 10.62 11.78 4.70
CA VAL A 21 11.17 11.93 6.06
C VAL A 21 12.30 12.95 6.05
N VAL A 22 13.18 12.87 5.05
CA VAL A 22 14.28 13.82 4.88
C VAL A 22 13.73 15.23 4.61
N GLY A 23 12.66 15.35 3.82
CA GLY A 23 11.97 16.62 3.56
C GLY A 23 11.36 17.22 4.83
N ILE A 24 10.71 16.40 5.66
CA ILE A 24 10.14 16.85 6.93
C ILE A 24 11.24 17.27 7.91
N ILE A 25 12.33 16.49 8.03
CA ILE A 25 13.48 16.87 8.88
C ILE A 25 14.11 18.16 8.38
N ALA A 26 14.25 18.32 7.05
CA ALA A 26 14.78 19.53 6.44
C ALA A 26 13.90 20.76 6.64
N LEU A 27 12.59 20.61 6.91
CA LEU A 27 11.69 21.69 7.30
C LEU A 27 11.72 21.98 8.81
N ILE A 28 11.78 20.93 9.63
CA ILE A 28 11.80 21.07 11.09
C ILE A 28 13.12 21.69 11.57
N CYS A 29 14.25 21.28 11.01
CA CYS A 29 15.58 21.73 11.42
C CYS A 29 15.75 23.27 11.35
N PRO A 30 15.47 23.95 10.22
CA PRO A 30 15.55 25.41 10.15
C PRO A 30 14.50 26.10 11.02
N LEU A 31 13.34 25.48 11.25
CA LEU A 31 12.29 26.04 12.10
C LEU A 31 12.71 26.03 13.58
N VAL A 32 13.32 24.93 14.04
CA VAL A 32 13.89 24.81 15.39
C VAL A 32 15.07 25.78 15.56
N LEU A 33 15.97 25.84 14.57
CA LEU A 33 17.07 26.79 14.56
C LEU A 33 16.57 28.24 14.61
N GLY A 34 15.53 28.59 13.85
CA GLY A 34 14.94 29.92 13.86
C GLY A 34 14.31 30.29 15.20
N VAL A 35 13.66 29.33 15.89
CA VAL A 35 13.13 29.55 17.25
C VAL A 35 14.26 29.78 18.26
N LEU A 36 15.34 28.99 18.17
CA LEU A 36 16.52 29.14 19.01
C LEU A 36 17.22 30.50 18.77
N GLU A 37 17.40 30.89 17.51
CA GLU A 37 18.01 32.16 17.12
C GLU A 37 17.15 33.36 17.56
N TYR A 38 15.84 33.26 17.41
CA TYR A 38 14.91 34.28 17.92
C TYR A 38 14.99 34.42 19.44
N GLY A 39 14.98 33.30 20.18
CA GLY A 39 15.13 33.29 21.63
C GLY A 39 16.47 33.85 22.09
N TYR A 40 17.55 33.56 21.36
CA TYR A 40 18.87 34.12 21.60
C TYR A 40 18.88 35.66 21.39
N LEU A 41 18.41 36.14 20.24
CA LEU A 41 18.47 37.56 19.88
C LEU A 41 17.55 38.44 20.74
N TYR A 42 16.32 37.99 21.02
CA TYR A 42 15.32 38.81 21.71
C TYR A 42 15.26 38.58 23.23
N HIS A 43 15.61 37.37 23.69
CA HIS A 43 15.50 37.01 25.10
C HIS A 43 16.85 36.66 25.76
N LYS A 44 17.96 36.72 25.00
CA LYS A 44 19.32 36.40 25.47
C LYS A 44 19.38 35.02 26.15
N TRP A 45 18.67 34.06 25.57
CA TRP A 45 18.65 32.68 26.02
C TRP A 45 19.96 31.97 25.62
N ASP A 46 21.04 32.37 26.27
CA ASP A 46 22.37 31.79 26.09
C ASP A 46 22.47 30.45 26.85
N LEU A 47 23.49 29.65 26.54
CA LEU A 47 23.76 28.40 27.29
C LEU A 47 23.86 28.63 28.81
N LEU A 48 24.31 29.81 29.24
CA LEU A 48 24.37 30.20 30.65
C LEU A 48 22.96 30.40 31.25
N TRP A 49 22.02 30.95 30.48
CA TRP A 49 20.63 31.10 30.89
C TRP A 49 19.96 29.72 31.07
N TRP A 50 20.20 28.81 30.13
CA TRP A 50 19.73 27.42 30.24
C TRP A 50 20.34 26.70 31.44
N ARG A 51 21.65 26.92 31.70
CA ARG A 51 22.34 26.37 32.87
C ARG A 51 21.74 26.91 34.18
N ASP A 52 21.52 28.22 34.25
CA ASP A 52 20.97 28.86 35.45
C ASP A 52 19.50 28.48 35.68
N LEU A 53 18.72 28.25 34.61
CA LEU A 53 17.37 27.68 34.69
C LEU A 53 17.36 26.25 35.23
N VAL A 54 18.34 25.42 34.84
CA VAL A 54 18.49 24.04 35.34
C VAL A 54 19.02 24.00 36.77
N MET A 55 19.82 25.01 37.16
CA MET A 55 20.37 25.15 38.51
C MET A 55 19.43 25.84 39.50
N GLN A 56 18.29 26.38 39.05
CA GLN A 56 17.27 26.89 39.95
C GLN A 56 16.56 25.74 40.69
N GLU A 57 16.74 25.70 42.00
CA GLU A 57 16.17 24.70 42.92
C GLU A 57 14.63 24.81 43.02
N GLU A 58 14.07 25.97 42.68
CA GLU A 58 12.63 26.21 42.56
C GLU A 58 12.20 26.22 41.09
N ILE A 59 11.95 25.05 40.54
CA ILE A 59 11.33 24.92 39.22
C ILE A 59 9.92 25.52 39.32
N THR A 60 9.72 26.70 38.72
CA THR A 60 8.39 27.31 38.66
C THR A 60 7.41 26.32 38.02
N PRO A 61 6.17 26.19 38.55
CA PRO A 61 5.20 25.22 38.04
C PRO A 61 4.91 25.41 36.53
N LEU A 62 5.11 26.63 36.03
CA LEU A 62 5.00 26.98 34.62
C LEU A 62 6.09 26.33 33.76
N SER A 63 7.32 26.21 34.26
CA SER A 63 8.43 25.53 33.58
C SER A 63 8.18 24.01 33.46
N VAL A 64 7.68 23.39 34.54
CA VAL A 64 7.27 21.97 34.54
C VAL A 64 6.16 21.74 33.51
N MET A 65 5.18 22.62 33.48
CA MET A 65 4.04 22.52 32.56
C MET A 65 4.48 22.68 31.09
N LEU A 66 5.44 23.56 30.81
CA LEU A 66 6.03 23.73 29.49
C LEU A 66 6.79 22.47 29.04
N HIS A 67 7.56 21.84 29.94
CA HIS A 67 8.29 20.61 29.63
C HIS A 67 7.34 19.44 29.34
N ILE A 68 6.27 19.28 30.15
CA ILE A 68 5.25 18.27 29.91
C ILE A 68 4.56 18.49 28.55
N ALA A 69 4.21 19.74 28.23
CA ALA A 69 3.62 20.08 26.94
C ALA A 69 4.58 19.79 25.78
N GLY A 70 5.86 20.17 25.91
CA GLY A 70 6.90 19.90 24.91
C GLY A 70 7.09 18.40 24.67
N ILE A 71 7.18 17.59 25.72
CA ILE A 71 7.29 16.12 25.62
C ILE A 71 6.06 15.54 24.92
N LYS A 72 4.85 15.99 25.28
CA LYS A 72 3.61 15.51 24.63
C LYS A 72 3.60 15.83 23.15
N VAL A 73 3.97 17.05 22.76
CA VAL A 73 4.05 17.46 21.35
C VAL A 73 5.11 16.62 20.62
N ALA A 74 6.28 16.41 21.22
CA ALA A 74 7.34 15.60 20.63
C ALA A 74 6.93 14.13 20.43
N VAL A 75 6.21 13.53 21.40
CA VAL A 75 5.68 12.17 21.29
C VAL A 75 4.61 12.09 20.21
N ILE A 76 3.69 13.05 20.14
CA ILE A 76 2.67 13.11 19.09
C ILE A 76 3.33 13.26 17.72
N LEU A 77 4.30 14.18 17.58
CA LEU A 77 5.06 14.33 16.33
C LEU A 77 5.78 13.03 15.98
N GLY A 78 6.48 12.39 16.92
CA GLY A 78 7.17 11.13 16.70
C GLY A 78 6.21 10.01 16.25
N LEU A 79 5.05 9.88 16.88
CA LEU A 79 4.03 8.90 16.51
C LEU A 79 3.38 9.20 15.16
N THR A 80 3.11 10.47 14.84
CA THR A 80 2.59 10.85 13.52
C THR A 80 3.62 10.57 12.43
N LEU A 81 4.89 10.93 12.66
CA LEU A 81 5.99 10.65 11.74
C LEU A 81 6.15 9.15 11.53
N TRP A 82 6.10 8.36 12.61
CA TRP A 82 6.13 6.90 12.58
C TRP A 82 4.94 6.31 11.80
N SER A 83 3.76 6.89 11.95
CA SER A 83 2.58 6.49 11.19
C SER A 83 2.76 6.78 9.69
N PHE A 84 3.33 7.93 9.33
CA PHE A 84 3.61 8.29 7.94
C PHE A 84 4.71 7.41 7.33
N THR A 85 5.78 7.10 8.06
CA THR A 85 6.84 6.21 7.57
C THR A 85 6.34 4.79 7.37
N ARG A 86 5.45 4.30 8.25
CA ARG A 86 4.82 2.98 8.10
C ARG A 86 3.84 2.93 6.92
N VAL A 87 3.29 4.06 6.47
CA VAL A 87 2.51 4.15 5.23
C VAL A 87 3.43 4.09 4.00
N GLY A 88 4.68 4.55 4.10
CA GLY A 88 5.69 4.43 3.05
C GLY A 88 6.08 2.99 2.71
N ASP A 89 5.97 2.05 3.65
CA ASP A 89 6.14 0.60 3.41
C ASP A 89 4.99 -0.01 2.59
N LYS A 90 3.93 0.74 2.32
CA LYS A 90 2.87 0.39 1.38
C LYS A 90 3.17 0.90 -0.04
N THR A 91 4.43 1.10 -0.39
CA THR A 91 4.80 1.58 -1.73
C THR A 91 4.40 0.60 -2.85
N ASP A 92 4.29 -0.70 -2.56
CA ASP A 92 3.64 -1.67 -3.48
C ASP A 92 2.13 -1.41 -3.64
N MET A 93 1.48 -0.82 -2.63
CA MET A 93 0.07 -0.42 -2.65
C MET A 93 -0.15 0.94 -3.32
N GLN A 94 0.83 1.84 -3.27
CA GLN A 94 0.75 3.17 -3.87
C GLN A 94 0.71 3.14 -5.40
N ALA A 95 1.37 2.15 -6.04
CA ALA A 95 1.22 1.90 -7.47
C ALA A 95 -0.23 1.54 -7.88
N SER A 96 -1.04 1.03 -6.94
CA SER A 96 -2.46 0.72 -7.16
C SER A 96 -3.42 1.87 -6.83
N GLN A 97 -3.00 2.88 -6.06
CA GLN A 97 -3.83 4.03 -5.70
C GLN A 97 -4.04 5.01 -6.87
N ASP A 98 -3.07 5.12 -7.79
CA ASP A 98 -3.19 5.97 -8.98
C ASP A 98 -3.87 5.28 -10.18
N MET A 99 -4.29 4.02 -10.02
CA MET A 99 -4.92 3.29 -11.13
C MET A 99 -6.37 3.75 -11.34
N PRO A 100 -6.76 4.13 -12.57
CA PRO A 100 -8.13 4.52 -12.85
C PRO A 100 -9.07 3.34 -12.60
N ILE A 101 -10.27 3.64 -12.10
CA ILE A 101 -11.31 2.65 -11.74
C ILE A 101 -11.59 1.68 -12.90
N SER A 102 -11.60 2.17 -14.14
CA SER A 102 -11.78 1.37 -15.35
C SER A 102 -10.66 0.34 -15.55
N TYR A 103 -9.43 0.69 -15.23
CA TYR A 103 -8.29 -0.23 -15.31
C TYR A 103 -8.38 -1.33 -14.25
N VAL A 104 -8.71 -0.96 -13.00
CA VAL A 104 -8.88 -1.93 -11.90
C VAL A 104 -9.95 -2.96 -12.25
N ARG A 105 -11.12 -2.51 -12.74
CA ARG A 105 -12.21 -3.40 -13.18
C ARG A 105 -11.76 -4.30 -14.33
N ARG A 106 -11.09 -3.76 -15.35
CA ARG A 106 -10.61 -4.53 -16.50
C ARG A 106 -9.57 -5.57 -16.10
N ARG A 107 -8.62 -5.21 -15.22
CA ARG A 107 -7.60 -6.12 -14.67
C ARG A 107 -8.25 -7.26 -13.88
N TYR A 108 -9.22 -6.93 -13.02
CA TYR A 108 -9.95 -7.92 -12.23
C TYR A 108 -10.78 -8.86 -13.12
N CYS A 109 -11.50 -8.33 -14.11
CA CYS A 109 -12.22 -9.12 -15.11
C CYS A 109 -11.29 -10.11 -15.84
N ARG A 110 -10.15 -9.61 -16.33
CA ARG A 110 -9.15 -10.42 -17.01
C ARG A 110 -8.63 -11.51 -16.08
N PHE A 111 -8.29 -11.19 -14.83
CA PHE A 111 -7.81 -12.14 -13.85
C PHE A 111 -8.81 -13.28 -13.58
N LEU A 112 -10.08 -12.94 -13.35
CA LEU A 112 -11.13 -13.93 -13.13
C LEU A 112 -11.28 -14.89 -14.32
N MET A 113 -11.25 -14.36 -15.54
CA MET A 113 -11.35 -15.18 -16.76
C MET A 113 -10.12 -16.04 -16.99
N MET A 114 -8.91 -15.54 -16.71
CA MET A 114 -7.69 -16.34 -16.78
C MET A 114 -7.74 -17.53 -15.84
N ARG A 115 -8.24 -17.33 -14.60
CA ARG A 115 -8.37 -18.41 -13.62
C ARG A 115 -9.41 -19.45 -14.05
N LEU A 116 -10.54 -19.00 -14.60
CA LEU A 116 -11.57 -19.89 -15.11
C LEU A 116 -11.07 -20.70 -16.32
N LEU A 117 -10.37 -20.05 -17.26
CA LEU A 117 -9.76 -20.71 -18.41
C LEU A 117 -8.72 -21.75 -17.99
N ALA A 118 -7.86 -21.43 -17.02
CA ALA A 118 -6.90 -22.39 -16.50
C ALA A 118 -7.58 -23.64 -15.91
N SER A 119 -8.69 -23.47 -15.17
CA SER A 119 -9.46 -24.60 -14.65
C SER A 119 -10.16 -25.43 -15.73
N LEU A 120 -10.58 -24.78 -16.83
CA LEU A 120 -11.15 -25.47 -17.99
C LEU A 120 -10.08 -26.25 -18.76
N ASP A 121 -8.93 -25.64 -19.00
CA ASP A 121 -7.78 -26.30 -19.66
C ASP A 121 -7.32 -27.50 -18.85
N GLU A 122 -7.32 -27.42 -17.51
CA GLU A 122 -7.00 -28.55 -16.64
C GLU A 122 -8.00 -29.70 -16.82
N LEU A 123 -9.30 -29.41 -16.90
CA LEU A 123 -10.34 -30.41 -17.16
C LEU A 123 -10.20 -31.06 -18.54
N VAL A 124 -9.95 -30.26 -19.59
CA VAL A 124 -9.88 -30.73 -20.99
C VAL A 124 -8.59 -31.51 -21.26
N SER A 125 -7.45 -31.05 -20.73
CA SER A 125 -6.14 -31.69 -20.97
C SER A 125 -6.07 -33.10 -20.40
N HIS A 126 -6.89 -33.40 -19.39
CA HIS A 126 -6.89 -34.67 -18.67
C HIS A 126 -8.10 -35.56 -19.02
N GLN A 127 -8.81 -35.25 -20.11
CA GLN A 127 -10.01 -36.00 -20.55
C GLN A 127 -9.72 -37.50 -20.87
N HIS A 128 -8.44 -37.88 -21.00
CA HIS A 128 -8.01 -39.26 -21.21
C HIS A 128 -7.67 -40.06 -19.93
N LEU A 129 -7.80 -39.47 -18.73
CA LEU A 129 -7.58 -40.19 -17.46
C LEU A 129 -8.79 -41.05 -17.06
N ARG A 130 -8.58 -41.93 -16.06
CA ARG A 130 -9.61 -42.84 -15.55
C ARG A 130 -10.85 -42.05 -15.10
N MET A 131 -12.04 -42.66 -15.26
CA MET A 131 -13.34 -42.07 -14.91
C MET A 131 -13.43 -41.48 -13.49
N VAL A 132 -12.72 -42.06 -12.52
CA VAL A 132 -12.68 -41.58 -11.12
C VAL A 132 -11.96 -40.24 -11.01
N ASP A 133 -10.86 -40.07 -11.75
CA ASP A 133 -10.09 -38.82 -11.78
C ASP A 133 -10.89 -37.73 -12.52
N PHE A 134 -11.64 -38.10 -13.56
CA PHE A 134 -12.53 -37.19 -14.28
C PHE A 134 -13.67 -36.64 -13.41
N GLN A 135 -14.31 -37.48 -12.59
CA GLN A 135 -15.37 -37.01 -11.69
C GLN A 135 -14.85 -36.00 -10.66
N GLN A 136 -13.66 -36.24 -10.11
CA GLN A 136 -13.03 -35.33 -9.16
C GLN A 136 -12.67 -33.99 -9.83
N MET A 137 -12.02 -34.03 -11.00
CA MET A 137 -11.70 -32.81 -11.76
C MET A 137 -12.95 -32.03 -12.19
N HIS A 138 -14.02 -32.72 -12.59
CA HIS A 138 -15.28 -32.07 -12.92
C HIS A 138 -15.90 -31.36 -11.71
N LYS A 139 -15.83 -31.98 -10.53
CA LYS A 139 -16.26 -31.35 -9.28
C LYS A 139 -15.39 -30.13 -8.95
N ASP A 140 -14.09 -30.23 -9.13
CA ASP A 140 -13.15 -29.12 -8.89
C ASP A 140 -13.40 -27.96 -9.87
N PHE A 141 -13.70 -28.27 -11.13
CA PHE A 141 -14.13 -27.27 -12.12
C PHE A 141 -15.46 -26.61 -11.73
N CYS A 142 -16.46 -27.38 -11.29
CA CYS A 142 -17.73 -26.83 -10.80
C CYS A 142 -17.52 -25.87 -9.61
N MET A 143 -16.65 -26.23 -8.66
CA MET A 143 -16.27 -25.31 -7.57
C MET A 143 -15.58 -24.06 -8.08
N ALA A 144 -14.70 -24.17 -9.09
CA ALA A 144 -14.05 -23.03 -9.72
C ALA A 144 -15.07 -22.09 -10.42
N VAL A 145 -16.11 -22.65 -11.06
CA VAL A 145 -17.22 -21.89 -11.67
C VAL A 145 -18.04 -21.17 -10.60
N GLU A 146 -18.37 -21.84 -9.49
CA GLU A 146 -19.09 -21.22 -8.38
C GLU A 146 -18.29 -20.06 -7.76
N LEU A 147 -16.99 -20.27 -7.53
CA LEU A 147 -16.08 -19.24 -7.03
C LEU A 147 -15.96 -18.09 -8.02
N PHE A 148 -15.85 -18.38 -9.32
CA PHE A 148 -15.87 -17.36 -10.38
C PHE A 148 -17.15 -16.53 -10.32
N ARG A 149 -18.32 -17.16 -10.24
CA ARG A 149 -19.61 -16.45 -10.14
C ARG A 149 -19.70 -15.58 -8.89
N TRP A 150 -19.28 -16.11 -7.75
CA TRP A 150 -19.30 -15.36 -6.48
C TRP A 150 -18.37 -14.14 -6.53
N GLU A 151 -17.16 -14.28 -7.06
CA GLU A 151 -16.22 -13.16 -7.20
C GLU A 151 -16.65 -12.17 -8.28
N ALA A 152 -17.17 -12.66 -9.41
CA ALA A 152 -17.65 -11.81 -10.50
C ALA A 152 -18.89 -10.98 -10.11
N ARG A 153 -19.75 -11.46 -9.19
CA ARG A 153 -20.85 -10.64 -8.65
C ARG A 153 -20.35 -9.37 -7.98
N LYS A 154 -19.17 -9.38 -7.37
CA LYS A 154 -18.57 -8.19 -6.78
C LYS A 154 -18.30 -7.09 -7.81
N LEU A 155 -18.20 -7.40 -9.11
CA LEU A 155 -18.06 -6.36 -10.15
C LEU A 155 -19.35 -5.55 -10.36
N PHE A 156 -20.51 -6.13 -10.03
CA PHE A 156 -21.83 -5.59 -10.38
C PHE A 156 -22.67 -5.22 -9.15
N GLU A 157 -22.42 -5.86 -8.01
CA GLU A 157 -23.10 -5.57 -6.76
C GLU A 157 -22.47 -4.38 -6.03
N ARG A 158 -23.31 -3.44 -5.60
CA ARG A 158 -22.91 -2.34 -4.70
C ARG A 158 -22.97 -2.82 -3.25
N SER A 159 -21.88 -3.42 -2.78
CA SER A 159 -21.74 -3.77 -1.36
C SER A 159 -21.31 -2.56 -0.54
N ASP A 160 -21.65 -2.55 0.76
CA ASP A 160 -21.25 -1.49 1.70
C ASP A 160 -19.73 -1.29 1.72
N LEU A 161 -18.95 -2.35 1.49
CA LEU A 161 -17.50 -2.30 1.37
C LEU A 161 -17.03 -1.46 0.16
N GLN A 162 -17.74 -1.49 -0.97
CA GLN A 162 -17.41 -0.64 -2.13
C GLN A 162 -17.76 0.83 -1.94
N LEU A 163 -18.65 1.13 -1.00
CA LEU A 163 -18.99 2.51 -0.65
C LEU A 163 -17.97 3.10 0.32
N CYS A 164 -17.33 2.27 1.14
CA CYS A 164 -16.40 2.68 2.19
C CYS A 164 -14.92 2.56 1.79
N LEU A 165 -14.57 1.68 0.84
CA LEU A 165 -13.19 1.37 0.47
C LEU A 165 -12.92 1.65 -1.01
N PRO A 166 -11.68 2.01 -1.39
CA PRO A 166 -11.32 2.20 -2.78
C PRO A 166 -11.39 0.86 -3.55
N LEU A 167 -11.72 0.95 -4.84
CA LEU A 167 -12.09 -0.25 -5.61
C LEU A 167 -10.96 -1.28 -5.76
N HIS A 168 -9.69 -0.86 -5.71
CA HIS A 168 -8.54 -1.77 -5.75
C HIS A 168 -8.39 -2.61 -4.47
N GLU A 169 -8.90 -2.14 -3.32
CA GLU A 169 -8.93 -2.91 -2.08
C GLU A 169 -10.10 -3.91 -2.04
N VAL A 170 -11.17 -3.63 -2.79
CA VAL A 170 -12.33 -4.53 -2.89
C VAL A 170 -12.15 -5.59 -3.97
N LEU A 171 -11.62 -5.19 -5.13
CA LEU A 171 -11.35 -6.05 -6.28
C LEU A 171 -9.91 -6.54 -6.25
N LEU A 172 -9.60 -7.38 -5.26
CA LEU A 172 -8.26 -7.89 -5.02
C LEU A 172 -7.82 -8.85 -6.12
N VAL A 173 -6.71 -8.51 -6.78
CA VAL A 173 -5.99 -9.40 -7.69
C VAL A 173 -4.76 -9.92 -6.97
N LYS A 174 -4.56 -11.24 -6.98
CA LYS A 174 -3.37 -11.86 -6.39
C LYS A 174 -2.22 -11.76 -7.39
N ASP A 175 -1.29 -10.82 -7.18
CA ASP A 175 -0.25 -10.50 -8.16
C ASP A 175 0.59 -11.71 -8.59
N LEU A 176 1.04 -12.54 -7.64
CA LEU A 176 1.81 -13.75 -7.94
C LEU A 176 1.03 -14.74 -8.83
N GLN A 177 -0.28 -14.87 -8.60
CA GLN A 177 -1.14 -15.77 -9.37
C GLN A 177 -1.46 -15.18 -10.75
N GLU A 178 -1.68 -13.86 -10.83
CA GLU A 178 -1.84 -13.18 -12.12
C GLU A 178 -0.59 -13.33 -12.98
N GLU A 179 0.60 -13.16 -12.40
CA GLU A 179 1.86 -13.29 -13.11
C GLU A 179 2.07 -14.70 -13.68
N ASP A 180 1.77 -15.74 -12.90
CA ASP A 180 1.84 -17.13 -13.37
C ASP A 180 0.86 -17.39 -14.53
N LEU A 181 -0.37 -16.89 -14.43
CA LEU A 181 -1.38 -17.02 -15.49
C LEU A 181 -0.97 -16.26 -16.77
N LEU A 182 -0.35 -15.09 -16.63
CA LEU A 182 0.19 -14.32 -17.75
C LEU A 182 1.35 -15.05 -18.41
N ARG A 183 2.27 -15.64 -17.63
CA ARG A 183 3.39 -16.44 -18.15
C ARG A 183 2.92 -17.67 -18.92
N ARG A 184 1.78 -18.25 -18.54
CA ARG A 184 1.13 -19.36 -19.27
C ARG A 184 0.38 -18.92 -20.53
N GLY A 185 0.36 -17.62 -20.84
CA GLY A 185 -0.23 -17.07 -22.08
C GLY A 185 -1.74 -16.84 -22.04
N TYR A 186 -2.39 -16.93 -20.87
CA TYR A 186 -3.84 -16.71 -20.76
C TYR A 186 -4.26 -15.25 -20.99
N GLY A 187 -3.35 -14.29 -20.81
CA GLY A 187 -3.62 -12.87 -20.98
C GLY A 187 -3.95 -12.47 -22.42
N GLU A 188 -3.18 -13.00 -23.39
CA GLU A 188 -3.33 -12.69 -24.82
C GLU A 188 -4.67 -13.19 -25.38
N ARG A 189 -5.18 -14.31 -24.84
CA ARG A 189 -6.48 -14.89 -25.21
C ARG A 189 -7.67 -14.01 -24.83
N LEU A 190 -7.46 -12.97 -24.01
CA LEU A 190 -8.50 -12.16 -23.39
C LEU A 190 -8.46 -10.68 -23.77
N GLU A 191 -7.71 -10.29 -24.81
CA GLU A 191 -7.61 -8.87 -25.23
C GLU A 191 -8.97 -8.25 -25.57
N HIS A 192 -9.87 -9.06 -26.13
CA HIS A 192 -11.21 -8.66 -26.58
C HIS A 192 -12.31 -8.87 -25.54
N LEU A 193 -11.96 -9.33 -24.33
CA LEU A 193 -12.93 -9.58 -23.27
C LEU A 193 -13.59 -8.27 -22.82
N ARG A 194 -14.92 -8.21 -22.92
CA ARG A 194 -15.70 -7.09 -22.39
C ARG A 194 -16.32 -7.48 -21.06
N GLU A 195 -16.49 -6.49 -20.19
CA GLU A 195 -17.16 -6.67 -18.90
C GLU A 195 -18.61 -7.19 -19.06
N LEU A 196 -19.27 -6.80 -20.16
CA LEU A 196 -20.60 -7.28 -20.51
C LEU A 196 -20.62 -8.80 -20.76
N ASP A 197 -19.54 -9.38 -21.28
CA ASP A 197 -19.48 -10.82 -21.52
C ASP A 197 -19.46 -11.59 -20.18
N ILE A 198 -18.77 -11.06 -19.16
CA ILE A 198 -18.81 -11.61 -17.78
C ILE A 198 -20.18 -11.42 -17.16
N HIS A 199 -20.81 -10.25 -17.35
CA HIS A 199 -22.15 -9.99 -16.83
C HIS A 199 -23.16 -11.06 -17.30
N ARG A 200 -23.11 -11.42 -18.60
CA ARG A 200 -23.94 -12.49 -19.16
C ARG A 200 -23.65 -13.84 -18.50
N MET A 201 -22.38 -14.20 -18.31
CA MET A 201 -22.00 -15.46 -17.64
C MET A 201 -22.48 -15.57 -16.19
N VAL A 202 -22.69 -14.44 -15.51
CA VAL A 202 -23.12 -14.40 -14.11
C VAL A 202 -24.64 -14.37 -13.97
N PHE A 203 -25.34 -13.62 -14.83
CA PHE A 203 -26.77 -13.30 -14.66
C PHE A 203 -27.69 -13.83 -15.76
N GLU A 204 -27.18 -14.12 -16.97
CA GLU A 204 -27.95 -14.75 -18.05
C GLU A 204 -27.70 -16.27 -18.01
N THR A 205 -28.44 -16.95 -17.14
CA THR A 205 -28.62 -18.42 -17.17
C THR A 205 -30.06 -18.75 -17.45
#